data_AF-A0A8S9DMD0-F1
#
_entry.id   AF-A0A8S9DMD0-F1
#
_cell.length_a   1.000
_cell.length_b   1.000
_cell.length_c   1.000
_cell.angle_alpha   90.00
_cell.angle_beta   90.00
_cell.angle_gamma   90.00
#
_symmetry.space_group_name_H-M   'P 1'
#
loop_
_entity.id
_entity.type
_entity.pdbx_description
1 polymer ?
#
loop_
_entity_poly.entity_id
_entity_poly.type
_entity_poly.pdbx_seq_one_letter_code
_entity_poly.pdbx_strand_id
1 'polypeptide(L)'
;MALLDYTFPPEGRWPDPKVMIDELHQYGTRLVLWQNPVIKFVEEREQLDDTLNQADQAYATEHGYVVLKADGTPHRVEAHMPWFCNSLVLDFTNSEAADWWFKKREYLVTELGVDGFKTDGGEHLWDNETRFSNGMRGYTGINYYPLAYEATYDRYMEKHRKRDFVLFSRAGYTGAQLYPCHWAGDENSTWDAYRATLRALFNAGLSGFPFVGWDIAGFAGPLPSSDLYLRATAFSVFCPIMQYHSDVNHQRLPSRDRTPWNIQQQTGNMNVISIFRDYANLRMNLLPYLLSQAQISSKSGLPLMRTLPLVYPQDFTCRDYPYEYFFGDSLLV
;
A
#
# COMPACT_ATOMS: atom_id res chain seq x y z
N MET A 1 17.67 6.04 16.45
CA MET A 1 16.64 6.70 17.28
C MET A 1 16.00 5.61 18.11
N ALA A 2 15.80 5.85 19.40
CA ALA A 2 15.13 4.94 20.32
C ALA A 2 13.81 5.54 20.80
N LEU A 3 12.88 4.73 21.30
CA LEU A 3 11.59 5.24 21.80
C LEU A 3 11.78 6.25 22.93
N LEU A 4 12.81 6.04 23.76
CA LEU A 4 13.17 6.93 24.88
C LEU A 4 13.62 8.34 24.44
N ASP A 5 13.97 8.54 23.17
CA ASP A 5 14.31 9.86 22.63
C ASP A 5 13.06 10.75 22.48
N TYR A 6 11.86 10.18 22.60
CA TYR A 6 10.58 10.86 22.41
C TYR A 6 9.82 11.05 23.71
N THR A 7 9.19 12.20 23.86
CA THR A 7 8.17 12.46 24.88
C THR A 7 6.82 12.65 24.20
N PHE A 8 5.81 11.89 24.62
CA PHE A 8 4.45 11.97 24.08
C PHE A 8 3.56 12.76 25.06
N PRO A 9 3.10 13.97 24.69
CA PRO A 9 2.26 14.77 25.58
C PRO A 9 0.89 14.10 25.79
N PRO A 10 0.34 14.11 27.02
CA PRO A 10 -0.98 13.54 27.30
C PRO A 10 -2.12 14.14 26.46
N GLU A 11 -2.00 15.42 26.10
CA GLU A 11 -2.92 16.17 25.24
C GLU A 11 -2.59 16.07 23.74
N GLY A 12 -1.51 15.37 23.40
CA GLY A 12 -1.09 15.13 22.02
C GLY A 12 -2.01 14.18 21.27
N ARG A 13 -1.80 14.05 19.96
CA ARG A 13 -2.59 13.14 19.11
C ARG A 13 -2.34 11.66 19.43
N TRP A 14 -1.15 11.34 19.94
CA TRP A 14 -0.69 9.99 20.23
C TRP A 14 -0.04 9.99 21.62
N PRO A 15 -0.82 10.06 22.70
CA PRO A 15 -0.28 10.24 24.05
C PRO A 15 0.48 9.01 24.55
N ASP A 16 0.10 7.80 24.13
CA ASP A 16 0.84 6.58 24.40
C ASP A 16 0.69 5.58 23.22
N PRO A 17 1.54 5.69 22.18
CA PRO A 17 1.44 4.80 21.02
C PRO A 17 1.78 3.36 21.35
N LYS A 18 2.57 3.09 22.41
CA LYS A 18 2.95 1.74 22.80
C LYS A 18 1.75 1.00 23.38
N VAL A 19 1.05 1.63 24.32
CA VAL A 19 -0.18 1.05 24.90
C VAL A 19 -1.24 0.84 23.83
N MET A 20 -1.41 1.79 22.89
CA MET A 20 -2.34 1.62 21.78
C MET A 20 -2.02 0.36 20.94
N ILE A 21 -0.75 0.13 20.60
CA ILE A 21 -0.35 -1.05 19.81
C ILE A 21 -0.54 -2.34 20.60
N ASP A 22 -0.16 -2.34 21.88
CA ASP A 22 -0.34 -3.50 22.76
C ASP A 22 -1.82 -3.89 22.90
N GLU A 23 -2.72 -2.90 23.03
CA GLU A 23 -4.16 -3.15 23.06
C GLU A 23 -4.66 -3.73 21.74
N LEU A 24 -4.24 -3.17 20.58
CA LEU A 24 -4.59 -3.74 19.27
C LEU A 24 -4.16 -5.22 19.18
N HIS A 25 -2.95 -5.54 19.63
CA HIS A 25 -2.43 -6.90 19.63
C HIS A 25 -3.21 -7.84 20.54
N GLN A 26 -3.68 -7.37 21.71
CA GLN A 26 -4.56 -8.15 22.59
C GLN A 26 -5.88 -8.53 21.92
N TYR A 27 -6.40 -7.68 21.04
CA TYR A 27 -7.59 -7.98 20.22
C TYR A 27 -7.27 -8.73 18.92
N GLY A 28 -6.04 -9.22 18.74
CA GLY A 28 -5.64 -9.94 17.53
C GLY A 28 -5.56 -9.06 16.27
N THR A 29 -5.51 -7.74 16.44
CA THR A 29 -5.37 -6.77 15.35
C THR A 29 -3.90 -6.41 15.16
N ARG A 30 -3.46 -6.25 13.91
CA ARG A 30 -2.09 -5.85 13.56
C ARG A 30 -2.06 -4.38 13.14
N LEU A 31 -0.98 -3.67 13.43
CA LEU A 31 -0.77 -2.28 13.02
C LEU A 31 0.23 -2.19 11.88
N VAL A 32 -0.18 -1.57 10.78
CA VAL A 32 0.66 -1.22 9.64
C VAL A 32 0.79 0.29 9.56
N LEU A 33 2.02 0.80 9.39
CA LEU A 33 2.27 2.24 9.26
C LEU A 33 2.55 2.64 7.81
N TRP A 34 2.05 3.79 7.39
CA TRP A 34 2.31 4.34 6.06
C TRP A 34 3.75 4.86 5.94
N GLN A 35 4.39 4.63 4.79
CA GLN A 35 5.70 5.14 4.43
C GLN A 35 5.73 5.60 2.97
N ASN A 36 6.65 6.51 2.67
CA ASN A 36 6.95 6.94 1.32
C ASN A 36 8.46 7.15 1.18
N PRO A 37 9.06 6.86 0.01
CA PRO A 37 10.51 6.84 -0.16
C PRO A 37 11.14 8.23 -0.39
N VAL A 38 10.54 9.28 0.18
CA VAL A 38 11.04 10.66 0.08
C VAL A 38 11.42 11.26 1.42
N ILE A 39 12.37 12.19 1.40
CA ILE A 39 12.62 13.13 2.49
C ILE A 39 11.85 14.40 2.13
N LYS A 40 10.74 14.63 2.82
CA LYS A 40 9.77 15.67 2.50
C LYS A 40 10.42 17.05 2.46
N PHE A 41 10.14 17.82 1.42
CA PHE A 41 10.29 19.27 1.44
C PHE A 41 9.09 19.88 2.19
N VAL A 42 9.35 20.51 3.33
CA VAL A 42 8.31 21.16 4.12
C VAL A 42 8.07 22.55 3.54
N GLU A 43 6.85 22.81 3.08
CA GLU A 43 6.51 24.12 2.53
C GLU A 43 6.29 25.13 3.66
N GLU A 44 6.65 26.40 3.44
CA GLU A 44 6.48 27.47 4.45
C GLU A 44 5.03 27.57 4.97
N ARG A 45 4.04 27.30 4.10
CA ARG A 45 2.61 27.33 4.45
C ARG A 45 2.20 26.25 5.47
N GLU A 46 3.01 25.22 5.68
CA GLU A 46 2.70 24.14 6.62
C GLU A 46 2.96 24.53 8.07
N GLN A 47 3.80 25.55 8.31
CA GLN A 47 4.10 26.08 9.65
C GLN A 47 4.51 24.99 10.66
N LEU A 48 5.32 24.03 10.21
CA LEU A 48 5.87 22.96 11.04
C LEU A 48 7.30 23.30 11.48
N ASP A 49 7.70 22.85 12.68
CA ASP A 49 9.11 22.78 13.02
C ASP A 49 9.74 21.62 12.22
N ASP A 50 10.54 21.98 11.22
CA ASP A 50 11.19 21.05 10.31
C ASP A 50 12.70 20.94 10.57
N THR A 51 13.20 21.39 11.73
CA THR A 51 14.65 21.40 12.05
C THR A 51 15.31 20.03 11.86
N LEU A 52 14.68 18.96 12.36
CA LEU A 52 15.17 17.58 12.17
C LEU A 52 15.08 17.13 10.70
N ASN A 53 14.04 17.55 9.98
CA ASN A 53 13.87 17.23 8.58
C ASN A 53 14.95 17.93 7.72
N GLN A 54 15.26 19.19 7.98
CA GLN A 54 16.34 19.93 7.31
C GLN A 54 17.70 19.29 7.57
N ALA A 55 17.96 18.87 8.82
CA ALA A 55 19.18 18.12 9.16
C ALA A 55 19.27 16.80 8.37
N ASP A 56 18.16 16.08 8.24
CA ASP A 56 18.09 14.84 7.46
C ASP A 56 18.29 15.07 5.96
N GLN A 57 17.71 16.14 5.40
CA GLN A 57 17.93 16.53 4.00
C GLN A 57 19.41 16.87 3.74
N ALA A 58 20.02 17.65 4.64
CA ALA A 58 21.43 18.04 4.53
C ALA A 58 22.35 16.82 4.63
N TYR A 59 22.14 15.97 5.65
CA TYR A 59 22.95 14.77 5.86
C TYR A 59 22.86 13.80 4.68
N ALA A 60 21.64 13.53 4.19
CA ALA A 60 21.44 12.64 3.05
C ALA A 60 22.06 13.18 1.76
N THR A 61 22.05 14.50 1.57
CA THR A 61 22.69 15.14 0.42
C THR A 61 24.22 15.06 0.50
N GLU A 62 24.80 15.40 1.65
CA GLU A 62 26.25 15.38 1.89
C GLU A 62 26.85 13.98 1.70
N HIS A 63 26.12 12.94 2.10
CA HIS A 63 26.57 11.54 2.04
C HIS A 63 26.16 10.82 0.76
N GLY A 64 25.50 11.49 -0.20
CA GLY A 64 25.08 10.87 -1.47
C GLY A 64 24.04 9.76 -1.30
N TYR A 65 23.12 9.91 -0.33
CA TYR A 65 22.06 8.94 -0.03
C TYR A 65 20.78 9.14 -0.84
N VAL A 66 20.78 10.10 -1.75
CA VAL A 66 19.63 10.46 -2.58
C VAL A 66 19.95 10.18 -4.04
N VAL A 67 18.90 9.89 -4.80
CA VAL A 67 18.99 9.72 -6.25
C VAL A 67 19.53 11.03 -6.86
N LEU A 68 20.36 10.94 -7.90
CA LEU A 68 21.01 12.12 -8.50
C LEU A 68 20.52 12.39 -9.93
N LYS A 69 20.61 13.65 -10.35
CA LYS A 69 20.41 14.08 -11.75
C LYS A 69 21.68 13.87 -12.58
N ALA A 70 21.59 14.19 -13.88
CA ALA A 70 22.70 14.11 -14.83
C ALA A 70 23.98 14.82 -14.36
N ASP A 71 23.81 16.01 -13.79
CA ASP A 71 24.87 16.93 -13.36
C ASP A 71 25.44 16.61 -11.97
N GLY A 72 24.94 15.55 -11.32
CA GLY A 72 25.36 15.14 -9.99
C GLY A 72 24.64 15.86 -8.85
N THR A 73 23.71 16.77 -9.13
CA THR A 73 22.87 17.37 -8.09
C THR A 73 21.79 16.39 -7.60
N PRO A 74 21.29 16.54 -6.36
CA PRO A 74 20.19 15.74 -5.86
C PRO A 74 18.93 15.82 -6.72
N HIS A 75 18.35 14.66 -7.03
CA HIS A 75 17.04 14.56 -7.66
C HIS A 75 15.96 14.94 -6.64
N ARG A 76 15.03 15.80 -7.08
CA ARG A 76 13.84 16.19 -6.34
C ARG A 76 12.61 15.80 -7.12
N VAL A 77 11.52 15.49 -6.41
CA VAL A 77 10.21 15.32 -7.03
C VAL A 77 9.88 16.58 -7.83
N GLU A 78 9.45 16.40 -9.07
CA GLU A 78 9.18 17.50 -10.00
C GLU A 78 8.23 18.54 -9.42
N ALA A 79 8.52 19.83 -9.67
CA ALA A 79 7.79 20.94 -9.05
C ALA A 79 6.29 20.99 -9.42
N HIS A 80 5.92 20.40 -10.56
CA HIS A 80 4.53 20.33 -11.02
C HIS A 80 3.76 19.10 -10.49
N MET A 81 4.45 18.16 -9.84
CA MET A 81 3.79 17.01 -9.21
C MET A 81 3.09 17.46 -7.93
N PRO A 82 1.80 17.14 -7.75
CA PRO A 82 1.04 17.60 -6.58
C PRO A 82 1.44 16.87 -5.29
N TRP A 83 2.11 15.71 -5.39
CA TRP A 83 2.43 14.85 -4.26
C TRP A 83 3.92 14.89 -3.93
N PHE A 84 4.25 15.34 -2.72
CA PHE A 84 5.64 15.50 -2.24
C PHE A 84 6.53 16.37 -3.16
N CYS A 85 5.94 17.36 -3.83
CA CYS A 85 6.63 18.36 -4.63
C CYS A 85 7.95 18.82 -3.97
N ASN A 86 9.02 18.90 -4.77
CA ASN A 86 10.37 19.31 -4.35
C ASN A 86 11.06 18.43 -3.30
N SER A 87 10.45 17.34 -2.84
CA SER A 87 11.06 16.44 -1.85
C SER A 87 12.25 15.68 -2.45
N LEU A 88 13.25 15.35 -1.64
CA LEU A 88 14.35 14.49 -2.07
C LEU A 88 13.89 13.04 -2.15
N VAL A 89 14.41 12.28 -3.12
CA VAL A 89 14.12 10.85 -3.28
C VAL A 89 15.32 10.04 -2.76
N LEU A 90 15.10 9.18 -1.76
CA LEU A 90 16.17 8.36 -1.17
C LEU A 90 16.67 7.32 -2.19
N ASP A 91 17.96 7.06 -2.30
CA ASP A 91 18.46 5.99 -3.16
C ASP A 91 18.46 4.63 -2.44
N PHE A 92 17.38 3.85 -2.58
CA PHE A 92 17.31 2.48 -2.04
C PHE A 92 18.25 1.46 -2.72
N THR A 93 18.97 1.86 -3.78
CA THR A 93 20.05 1.05 -4.33
C THR A 93 21.38 1.25 -3.58
N ASN A 94 21.46 2.27 -2.72
CA ASN A 94 22.57 2.52 -1.81
C ASN A 94 22.31 1.83 -0.46
N SER A 95 23.13 0.84 -0.08
CA SER A 95 22.96 0.13 1.19
C SER A 95 23.19 1.02 2.42
N GLU A 96 24.11 1.99 2.36
CA GLU A 96 24.35 2.91 3.47
C GLU A 96 23.17 3.87 3.67
N ALA A 97 22.56 4.32 2.56
CA ALA A 97 21.34 5.12 2.60
C ALA A 97 20.17 4.35 3.21
N ALA A 98 20.00 3.08 2.81
CA ALA A 98 18.98 2.20 3.37
C ALA A 98 19.18 1.95 4.88
N ASP A 99 20.40 1.67 5.31
CA ASP A 99 20.72 1.48 6.73
C ASP A 99 20.45 2.75 7.54
N TRP A 100 20.85 3.91 7.02
CA TRP A 100 20.56 5.21 7.64
C TRP A 100 19.05 5.47 7.72
N TRP A 101 18.30 5.14 6.67
CA TRP A 101 16.86 5.27 6.64
C TRP A 101 16.18 4.40 7.70
N PHE A 102 16.57 3.14 7.85
CA PHE A 102 15.95 2.24 8.81
C PHE A 102 16.34 2.50 10.27
N LYS A 103 17.52 3.07 10.56
CA LYS A 103 17.87 3.54 11.92
C LYS A 103 16.88 4.57 12.49
N LYS A 104 16.10 5.23 11.62
CA LYS A 104 15.03 6.17 11.99
C LYS A 104 13.67 5.50 12.20
N ARG A 105 13.48 4.28 11.69
CA ARG A 105 12.25 3.47 11.82
C ARG A 105 12.41 2.31 12.80
N GLU A 106 13.63 2.06 13.29
CA GLU A 106 13.95 0.90 14.12
C GLU A 106 13.04 0.77 15.33
N TYR A 107 12.95 1.83 16.14
CA TYR A 107 12.09 1.85 17.33
C TYR A 107 10.61 1.58 17.02
N LEU A 108 10.11 1.89 15.82
CA LEU A 108 8.73 1.59 15.43
C LEU A 108 8.49 0.07 15.45
N VAL A 109 9.47 -0.71 14.99
CA VAL A 109 9.35 -2.17 14.90
C VAL A 109 9.82 -2.83 16.20
N THR A 110 10.98 -2.46 16.72
CA THR A 110 11.64 -3.18 17.82
C THR A 110 11.13 -2.79 19.20
N GLU A 111 10.61 -1.58 19.35
CA GLU A 111 10.15 -1.06 20.65
C GLU A 111 8.64 -0.85 20.69
N LEU A 112 8.04 -0.28 19.63
CA LEU A 112 6.60 -0.05 19.55
C LEU A 112 5.79 -1.28 19.14
N GLY A 113 6.34 -2.18 18.33
CA GLY A 113 5.64 -3.39 17.88
C GLY A 113 4.83 -3.22 16.59
N VAL A 114 5.23 -2.34 15.67
CA VAL A 114 4.61 -2.18 14.34
C VAL A 114 4.81 -3.43 13.48
N ASP A 115 3.73 -3.97 12.90
CA ASP A 115 3.68 -5.28 12.25
C ASP A 115 3.93 -5.21 10.73
N GLY A 116 4.08 -4.02 10.18
CA GLY A 116 4.24 -3.85 8.75
C GLY A 116 4.23 -2.40 8.30
N PHE A 117 4.44 -2.22 7.00
CA PHE A 117 4.41 -0.91 6.38
C PHE A 117 3.56 -0.88 5.11
N LYS A 118 2.74 0.16 4.94
CA LYS A 118 2.15 0.51 3.64
C LYS A 118 3.19 1.34 2.91
N THR A 119 3.98 0.67 2.08
CA THR A 119 5.08 1.21 1.27
C THR A 119 4.53 1.90 0.04
N ASP A 120 3.98 3.10 0.27
CA ASP A 120 3.34 3.90 -0.76
C ASP A 120 4.36 4.65 -1.63
N GLY A 121 3.96 5.02 -2.83
CA GLY A 121 4.79 5.72 -3.80
C GLY A 121 5.83 4.84 -4.48
N GLY A 122 6.93 5.46 -4.90
CA GLY A 122 7.96 4.83 -5.72
C GLY A 122 7.95 5.26 -7.18
N GLU A 123 6.96 6.04 -7.61
CA GLU A 123 6.82 6.52 -9.00
C GLU A 123 7.27 7.99 -9.18
N HIS A 124 8.18 8.44 -8.31
CA HIS A 124 8.56 9.86 -8.17
C HIS A 124 9.56 10.38 -9.23
N LEU A 125 10.23 9.47 -9.96
CA LEU A 125 11.38 9.79 -10.80
C LEU A 125 10.98 9.79 -12.29
N TRP A 126 11.20 10.90 -12.98
CA TRP A 126 10.70 11.14 -14.34
C TRP A 126 11.80 11.56 -15.33
N ASP A 127 13.00 11.87 -14.82
CA ASP A 127 14.15 12.32 -15.62
C ASP A 127 14.98 11.14 -16.16
N ASN A 128 15.12 11.03 -17.48
CA ASN A 128 15.87 9.97 -18.14
C ASN A 128 17.38 9.98 -17.90
N GLU A 129 17.91 11.05 -17.31
CA GLU A 129 19.31 11.14 -16.94
C GLU A 129 19.56 10.85 -15.46
N THR A 130 18.51 10.42 -14.74
CA THR A 130 18.58 9.97 -13.34
C THR A 130 19.71 8.95 -13.15
N ARG A 131 20.44 9.08 -12.03
CA ARG A 131 21.59 8.25 -11.66
C ARG A 131 21.37 7.63 -10.29
N PHE A 132 21.61 6.32 -10.21
CA PHE A 132 21.55 5.54 -8.98
C PHE A 132 22.96 5.08 -8.57
N SER A 133 23.18 4.87 -7.27
CA SER A 133 24.46 4.46 -6.70
C SER A 133 24.94 3.09 -7.18
N ASN A 134 24.02 2.17 -7.50
CA ASN A 134 24.34 0.87 -8.09
C ASN A 134 24.77 0.95 -9.58
N GLY A 135 24.84 2.15 -10.15
CA GLY A 135 25.23 2.40 -11.54
C GLY A 135 24.08 2.39 -12.55
N MET A 136 22.85 2.06 -12.14
CA MET A 136 21.68 2.17 -13.00
C MET A 136 21.42 3.63 -13.40
N ARG A 137 20.79 3.80 -14.57
CA ARG A 137 20.46 5.11 -15.13
C ARG A 137 19.10 5.12 -15.81
N GLY A 138 18.50 6.31 -15.89
CA GLY A 138 17.30 6.59 -16.67
C GLY A 138 16.17 5.60 -16.44
N TYR A 139 15.44 5.26 -17.51
CA TYR A 139 14.26 4.39 -17.45
C TYR A 139 14.50 3.05 -16.75
N THR A 140 15.68 2.44 -16.91
CA THR A 140 16.00 1.17 -16.25
C THR A 140 15.98 1.33 -14.74
N GLY A 141 16.66 2.36 -14.22
CA GLY A 141 16.69 2.63 -12.79
C GLY A 141 15.34 3.15 -12.26
N ILE A 142 14.66 3.99 -13.03
CA ILE A 142 13.32 4.52 -12.67
C ILE A 142 12.31 3.39 -12.49
N ASN A 143 12.20 2.47 -13.45
CA ASN A 143 11.28 1.34 -13.35
C ASN A 143 11.72 0.34 -12.27
N TYR A 144 13.03 0.21 -12.03
CA TYR A 144 13.55 -0.65 -10.95
C TYR A 144 13.33 -0.06 -9.55
N TYR A 145 13.19 1.25 -9.42
CA TYR A 145 13.14 1.93 -8.12
C TYR A 145 12.05 1.42 -7.16
N PRO A 146 10.76 1.30 -7.54
CA PRO A 146 9.74 0.80 -6.62
C PRO A 146 10.05 -0.62 -6.12
N LEU A 147 10.65 -1.46 -6.97
CA LEU A 147 11.13 -2.78 -6.58
C LEU A 147 12.26 -2.69 -5.54
N ALA A 148 13.25 -1.81 -5.75
CA ALA A 148 14.35 -1.61 -4.81
C ALA A 148 13.87 -1.12 -3.44
N TYR A 149 12.89 -0.21 -3.44
CA TYR A 149 12.24 0.31 -2.24
C TYR A 149 11.55 -0.82 -1.46
N GLU A 150 10.66 -1.57 -2.12
CA GLU A 150 9.93 -2.69 -1.51
C GLU A 150 10.87 -3.79 -1.02
N ALA A 151 11.85 -4.20 -1.85
CA ALA A 151 12.85 -5.22 -1.51
C ALA A 151 13.67 -4.86 -0.27
N THR A 152 13.94 -3.57 -0.08
CA THR A 152 14.76 -3.09 1.03
C THR A 152 13.96 -3.05 2.32
N TYR A 153 12.67 -2.72 2.26
CA TYR A 153 11.74 -2.90 3.37
C TYR A 153 11.52 -4.38 3.73
N ASP A 154 11.42 -5.28 2.74
CA ASP A 154 11.22 -6.72 2.98
C ASP A 154 12.41 -7.30 3.75
N ARG A 155 13.63 -7.03 3.29
CA ARG A 155 14.87 -7.47 3.97
C ARG A 155 14.97 -6.93 5.39
N TYR A 156 14.63 -5.66 5.58
CA TYR A 156 14.62 -5.04 6.91
C TYR A 156 13.59 -5.71 7.82
N MET A 157 12.34 -5.84 7.36
CA MET A 157 11.30 -6.49 8.14
C MET A 157 11.61 -7.96 8.40
N GLU A 158 12.22 -8.69 7.47
CA GLU A 158 12.62 -10.08 7.68
C GLU A 158 13.67 -10.23 8.79
N LYS A 159 14.62 -9.30 8.86
CA LYS A 159 15.61 -9.28 9.95
C LYS A 159 14.98 -9.14 11.34
N HIS A 160 13.91 -8.34 11.47
CA HIS A 160 13.29 -8.01 12.76
C HIS A 160 12.05 -8.85 13.10
N ARG A 161 11.33 -9.35 12.09
CA ARG A 161 10.04 -10.04 12.20
C ARG A 161 9.99 -11.39 11.49
N LYS A 162 11.08 -11.84 10.88
CA LYS A 162 11.14 -13.09 10.08
C LYS A 162 10.13 -13.06 8.93
N ARG A 163 9.04 -13.81 8.96
CA ARG A 163 7.97 -13.74 7.95
C ARG A 163 6.62 -13.39 8.58
N ASP A 164 6.64 -12.83 9.78
CA ASP A 164 5.45 -12.35 10.51
C ASP A 164 5.33 -10.83 10.35
N PHE A 165 5.16 -10.38 9.10
CA PHE A 165 4.93 -8.97 8.76
C PHE A 165 4.17 -8.83 7.45
N VAL A 166 3.66 -7.61 7.20
CA VAL A 166 3.04 -7.23 5.93
C VAL A 166 3.73 -6.00 5.34
N LEU A 167 4.04 -6.06 4.05
CA LEU A 167 4.26 -4.87 3.23
C LEU A 167 3.09 -4.70 2.29
N PHE A 168 2.70 -3.46 2.02
CA PHE A 168 1.57 -3.15 1.17
C PHE A 168 1.94 -2.02 0.22
N SER A 169 2.20 -2.35 -1.05
CA SER A 169 2.73 -1.45 -2.08
C SER A 169 1.75 -1.25 -3.25
N ARG A 170 1.74 -0.08 -3.89
CA ARG A 170 0.98 0.12 -5.15
C ARG A 170 1.87 0.03 -6.38
N ALA A 171 3.11 0.49 -6.24
CA ALA A 171 4.09 0.52 -7.28
C ALA A 171 4.85 -0.81 -7.32
N GLY A 172 5.28 -1.18 -8.52
CA GLY A 172 6.11 -2.35 -8.71
C GLY A 172 6.60 -2.45 -10.15
N TYR A 173 7.51 -3.40 -10.38
CA TYR A 173 7.98 -3.77 -11.71
C TYR A 173 8.26 -5.28 -11.73
N THR A 174 8.92 -5.79 -12.77
CA THR A 174 9.34 -7.20 -12.83
C THR A 174 10.17 -7.57 -11.59
N GLY A 175 9.67 -8.51 -10.80
CA GLY A 175 10.27 -8.95 -9.54
C GLY A 175 9.45 -8.55 -8.30
N ALA A 176 8.51 -7.60 -8.42
CA ALA A 176 7.70 -7.14 -7.30
C ALA A 176 6.73 -8.24 -6.79
N GLN A 177 6.44 -9.23 -7.63
CA GLN A 177 5.67 -10.43 -7.28
C GLN A 177 6.26 -11.25 -6.12
N LEU A 178 7.55 -11.04 -5.80
CA LEU A 178 8.24 -11.72 -4.71
C LEU A 178 7.89 -11.15 -3.32
N TYR A 179 7.23 -9.99 -3.27
CA TYR A 179 6.95 -9.26 -2.04
C TYR A 179 5.48 -9.36 -1.62
N PRO A 180 5.17 -9.16 -0.32
CA PRO A 180 3.95 -9.69 0.29
C PRO A 180 2.63 -9.28 -0.34
N CYS A 181 2.30 -7.98 -0.36
CA CYS A 181 0.96 -7.53 -0.75
C CYS A 181 1.01 -6.27 -1.62
N HIS A 182 0.10 -6.18 -2.58
CA HIS A 182 -0.08 -4.98 -3.41
C HIS A 182 -1.52 -4.48 -3.40
N TRP A 183 -1.75 -3.22 -3.77
CA TRP A 183 -3.10 -2.71 -4.04
C TRP A 183 -3.20 -1.97 -5.37
N ALA A 184 -4.42 -1.91 -5.91
CA ALA A 184 -4.70 -1.35 -7.23
C ALA A 184 -4.48 0.17 -7.38
N GLY A 185 -4.05 0.87 -6.32
CA GLY A 185 -3.87 2.32 -6.32
C GLY A 185 -5.15 3.10 -6.01
N ASP A 186 -5.09 4.40 -6.32
CA ASP A 186 -6.10 5.38 -5.92
C ASP A 186 -7.20 5.50 -6.98
N GLU A 187 -8.46 5.34 -6.58
CA GLU A 187 -9.60 5.42 -7.50
C GLU A 187 -10.82 6.15 -6.91
N ASN A 188 -11.65 6.67 -7.82
CA ASN A 188 -12.90 7.33 -7.49
C ASN A 188 -14.02 6.34 -7.17
N SER A 189 -15.00 6.76 -6.37
CA SER A 189 -16.17 5.93 -6.02
C SER A 189 -17.23 5.84 -7.13
N THR A 190 -16.91 5.15 -8.23
CA THR A 190 -17.81 4.98 -9.40
C THR A 190 -17.89 3.54 -9.90
N TRP A 191 -18.95 3.21 -10.65
CA TRP A 191 -19.08 1.90 -11.30
C TRP A 191 -18.04 1.66 -12.42
N ASP A 192 -17.55 2.72 -13.06
CA ASP A 192 -16.47 2.63 -14.04
C ASP A 192 -15.15 2.26 -13.38
N ALA A 193 -14.80 2.95 -12.29
CA ALA A 193 -13.63 2.63 -11.47
C ALA A 193 -13.71 1.20 -10.90
N TYR A 194 -14.90 0.76 -10.46
CA TYR A 194 -15.13 -0.62 -10.03
C TYR A 194 -14.77 -1.63 -11.15
N ARG A 195 -15.31 -1.45 -12.36
CA ARG A 195 -15.00 -2.32 -13.51
C ARG A 195 -13.51 -2.25 -13.92
N ALA A 196 -12.91 -1.07 -13.85
CA ALA A 196 -11.48 -0.89 -14.14
C ALA A 196 -10.62 -1.64 -13.11
N THR A 197 -11.00 -1.59 -11.83
CA THR A 197 -10.31 -2.29 -10.75
C THR A 197 -10.39 -3.80 -10.92
N LEU A 198 -11.56 -4.36 -11.29
CA LEU A 198 -11.68 -5.79 -11.60
C LEU A 198 -10.63 -6.21 -12.65
N ARG A 199 -10.53 -5.45 -13.75
CA ARG A 199 -9.51 -5.71 -14.78
C ARG A 199 -8.10 -5.57 -14.24
N ALA A 200 -7.82 -4.56 -13.42
CA ALA A 200 -6.50 -4.36 -12.82
C ALA A 200 -6.08 -5.57 -11.96
N LEU A 201 -6.98 -6.05 -11.08
CA LEU A 201 -6.73 -7.20 -10.22
C LEU A 201 -6.48 -8.48 -11.02
N PHE A 202 -7.28 -8.73 -12.07
CA PHE A 202 -7.08 -9.88 -12.94
C PHE A 202 -5.76 -9.82 -13.71
N ASN A 203 -5.41 -8.66 -14.25
CA ASN A 203 -4.13 -8.50 -14.96
C ASN A 203 -2.93 -8.62 -14.01
N ALA A 204 -3.04 -8.11 -12.78
CA ALA A 204 -2.01 -8.28 -11.77
C ALA A 204 -1.83 -9.76 -11.40
N GLY A 205 -2.94 -10.49 -11.19
CA GLY A 205 -2.93 -11.93 -10.94
C GLY A 205 -2.29 -12.72 -12.10
N LEU A 206 -2.67 -12.41 -13.35
CA LEU A 206 -2.06 -13.01 -14.55
C LEU A 206 -0.57 -12.65 -14.71
N SER A 207 -0.15 -11.52 -14.16
CA SER A 207 1.25 -11.08 -14.12
C SER A 207 2.02 -11.65 -12.94
N GLY A 208 1.42 -12.59 -12.19
CA GLY A 208 2.06 -13.31 -11.11
C GLY A 208 2.01 -12.64 -9.74
N PHE A 209 1.17 -11.62 -9.53
CA PHE A 209 0.97 -11.02 -8.21
C PHE A 209 -0.12 -11.80 -7.45
N PRO A 210 0.24 -12.63 -6.45
CA PRO A 210 -0.72 -13.53 -5.80
C PRO A 210 -1.65 -12.81 -4.82
N PHE A 211 -1.19 -11.72 -4.21
CA PHE A 211 -1.86 -11.04 -3.11
C PHE A 211 -2.09 -9.56 -3.45
N VAL A 212 -3.12 -9.29 -4.26
CA VAL A 212 -3.50 -7.93 -4.63
C VAL A 212 -4.87 -7.59 -4.06
N GLY A 213 -4.99 -6.40 -3.48
CA GLY A 213 -6.23 -5.80 -2.98
C GLY A 213 -6.59 -4.52 -3.71
N TRP A 214 -7.63 -3.87 -3.22
CA TRP A 214 -8.08 -2.57 -3.72
C TRP A 214 -8.91 -1.86 -2.65
N ASP A 215 -9.13 -0.57 -2.84
CA ASP A 215 -9.96 0.23 -1.95
C ASP A 215 -11.44 0.02 -2.28
N ILE A 216 -12.15 -0.75 -1.43
CA ILE A 216 -13.57 -1.08 -1.61
C ILE A 216 -14.39 0.17 -1.97
N ALA A 217 -14.99 0.12 -3.16
CA ALA A 217 -15.86 1.16 -3.70
C ALA A 217 -15.19 2.53 -3.91
N GLY A 218 -13.86 2.57 -4.06
CA GLY A 218 -13.09 3.79 -4.30
C GLY A 218 -12.84 4.61 -3.02
N PHE A 219 -11.64 5.17 -2.95
CA PHE A 219 -11.14 5.92 -1.80
C PHE A 219 -11.32 7.44 -1.96
N ALA A 220 -11.33 7.93 -3.20
CA ALA A 220 -11.31 9.34 -3.54
C ALA A 220 -12.69 9.89 -3.91
N GLY A 221 -12.80 11.22 -3.83
CA GLY A 221 -14.01 11.94 -4.25
C GLY A 221 -15.22 11.73 -3.34
N PRO A 222 -16.44 12.01 -3.85
CA PRO A 222 -17.69 11.77 -3.12
C PRO A 222 -17.81 10.33 -2.61
N LEU A 223 -18.58 10.13 -1.55
CA LEU A 223 -18.85 8.78 -1.04
C LEU A 223 -19.61 7.94 -2.09
N PRO A 224 -19.36 6.62 -2.14
CA PRO A 224 -20.11 5.72 -3.02
C PRO A 224 -21.59 5.68 -2.63
N SER A 225 -22.46 5.36 -3.60
CA SER A 225 -23.82 4.94 -3.27
C SER A 225 -23.79 3.66 -2.44
N SER A 226 -24.83 3.41 -1.64
CA SER A 226 -24.91 2.17 -0.85
C SER A 226 -24.92 0.92 -1.74
N ASP A 227 -25.52 0.97 -2.94
CA ASP A 227 -25.47 -0.12 -3.91
C ASP A 227 -24.05 -0.43 -4.40
N LEU A 228 -23.28 0.60 -4.77
CA LEU A 228 -21.88 0.42 -5.18
C LEU A 228 -21.07 -0.13 -4.01
N TYR A 229 -21.23 0.43 -2.82
CA TYR A 229 -20.51 -0.02 -1.62
C TYR A 229 -20.76 -1.49 -1.30
N LEU A 230 -22.02 -1.93 -1.33
CA LEU A 230 -22.39 -3.30 -1.00
C LEU A 230 -21.98 -4.30 -2.10
N ARG A 231 -22.06 -3.93 -3.39
CA ARG A 231 -21.54 -4.77 -4.49
C ARG A 231 -20.02 -4.91 -4.45
N ALA A 232 -19.32 -3.80 -4.22
CA ALA A 232 -17.87 -3.79 -4.03
C ALA A 232 -17.44 -4.64 -2.82
N THR A 233 -18.18 -4.55 -1.71
CA THR A 233 -17.94 -5.37 -0.52
C THR A 233 -18.09 -6.85 -0.84
N ALA A 234 -19.18 -7.24 -1.52
CA ALA A 234 -19.43 -8.63 -1.91
C ALA A 234 -18.31 -9.20 -2.78
N PHE A 235 -17.86 -8.45 -3.79
CA PHE A 235 -16.73 -8.83 -4.64
C PHE A 235 -15.43 -8.97 -3.84
N SER A 236 -15.19 -8.07 -2.88
CA SER A 236 -13.94 -8.04 -2.10
C SER A 236 -13.79 -9.19 -1.12
N VAL A 237 -14.89 -9.86 -0.75
CA VAL A 237 -14.82 -11.15 -0.01
C VAL A 237 -14.01 -12.18 -0.79
N PHE A 238 -14.12 -12.15 -2.13
CA PHE A 238 -13.48 -13.06 -3.08
C PHE A 238 -12.24 -12.43 -3.76
N CYS A 239 -11.63 -11.42 -3.12
CA CYS A 239 -10.31 -10.91 -3.50
C CYS A 239 -9.23 -11.49 -2.56
N PRO A 240 -7.94 -11.57 -2.96
CA PRO A 240 -6.86 -11.96 -2.06
C PRO A 240 -6.81 -11.11 -0.80
N ILE A 241 -7.00 -9.80 -0.93
CA ILE A 241 -7.02 -8.82 0.16
C ILE A 241 -8.34 -8.04 0.12
N MET A 242 -9.02 -7.96 1.27
CA MET A 242 -10.28 -7.22 1.46
C MET A 242 -10.01 -6.01 2.36
N GLN A 243 -10.13 -4.80 1.83
CA GLN A 243 -9.76 -3.58 2.56
C GLN A 243 -10.56 -2.36 2.07
N TYR A 244 -10.99 -1.50 3.00
CA TYR A 244 -11.57 -0.19 2.66
C TYR A 244 -10.61 0.93 3.08
N HIS A 245 -10.63 2.05 2.36
CA HIS A 245 -9.79 3.22 2.64
C HIS A 245 -10.53 4.50 2.24
N SER A 246 -10.04 5.65 2.70
CA SER A 246 -10.59 6.96 2.40
C SER A 246 -9.49 7.98 2.24
N ASP A 247 -9.65 8.84 1.25
CA ASP A 247 -8.75 9.97 1.02
C ASP A 247 -8.82 11.01 2.14
N VAL A 248 -7.79 11.82 2.23
CA VAL A 248 -7.72 12.94 3.16
C VAL A 248 -8.92 13.88 2.95
N ASN A 249 -9.69 14.10 4.02
CA ASN A 249 -10.81 15.02 4.00
C ASN A 249 -10.41 16.37 4.60
N HIS A 250 -9.92 17.29 3.77
CA HIS A 250 -9.55 18.64 4.22
C HIS A 250 -10.71 19.42 4.86
N GLN A 251 -11.96 19.12 4.50
CA GLN A 251 -13.15 19.75 5.06
C GLN A 251 -13.54 19.19 6.43
N ARG A 252 -12.98 18.04 6.82
CA ARG A 252 -13.27 17.23 8.02
C ARG A 252 -14.72 16.72 8.13
N LEU A 253 -15.71 17.57 7.86
CA LEU A 253 -17.14 17.27 7.90
C LEU A 253 -17.82 17.61 6.55
N PRO A 254 -18.80 16.80 6.10
CA PRO A 254 -19.15 15.49 6.64
C PRO A 254 -17.98 14.49 6.49
N SER A 255 -17.96 13.43 7.31
CA SER A 255 -16.91 12.41 7.24
C SER A 255 -16.91 11.74 5.86
N ARG A 256 -15.71 11.50 5.32
CA ARG A 256 -15.50 10.76 4.07
C ARG A 256 -14.99 9.35 4.32
N ASP A 257 -15.10 8.84 5.54
CA ASP A 257 -14.63 7.50 5.86
C ASP A 257 -15.44 6.45 5.10
N ARG A 258 -14.78 5.42 4.59
CA ARG A 258 -15.43 4.29 3.90
C ARG A 258 -15.90 3.20 4.88
N THR A 259 -16.06 3.55 6.14
CA THR A 259 -16.57 2.63 7.16
C THR A 259 -18.06 2.33 6.95
N PRO A 260 -18.54 1.11 7.26
CA PRO A 260 -19.94 0.76 7.02
C PRO A 260 -20.94 1.67 7.74
N TRP A 261 -20.60 2.13 8.95
CA TRP A 261 -21.45 3.04 9.72
C TRP A 261 -21.50 4.45 9.14
N ASN A 262 -20.39 4.97 8.60
CA ASN A 262 -20.43 6.26 7.91
C ASN A 262 -21.25 6.16 6.61
N ILE A 263 -21.03 5.11 5.81
CA ILE A 263 -21.83 4.91 4.58
C ILE A 263 -23.32 4.78 4.89
N GLN A 264 -23.69 4.01 5.92
CA GLN A 264 -25.08 3.92 6.38
C GLN A 264 -25.64 5.30 6.76
N GLN A 265 -24.91 6.07 7.56
CA GLN A 265 -25.33 7.39 8.01
C GLN A 265 -25.49 8.38 6.84
N GLN A 266 -24.54 8.41 5.92
CA GLN A 266 -24.50 9.38 4.82
C GLN A 266 -25.47 9.03 3.69
N THR A 267 -25.77 7.74 3.48
CA THR A 267 -26.70 7.28 2.43
C THR A 267 -28.14 7.07 2.93
N GLY A 268 -28.34 6.98 4.25
CA GLY A 268 -29.64 6.64 4.85
C GLY A 268 -30.07 5.18 4.67
N ASN A 269 -29.23 4.31 4.07
CA ASN A 269 -29.56 2.91 3.87
C ASN A 269 -29.23 2.08 5.12
N MET A 270 -30.26 1.78 5.92
CA MET A 270 -30.15 1.07 7.20
C MET A 270 -29.68 -0.39 7.11
N ASN A 271 -29.55 -0.95 5.90
CA ASN A 271 -29.09 -2.32 5.70
C ASN A 271 -27.56 -2.41 5.55
N VAL A 272 -26.85 -1.30 5.37
CA VAL A 272 -25.42 -1.30 5.04
C VAL A 272 -24.58 -2.03 6.09
N ILE A 273 -24.74 -1.71 7.38
CA ILE A 273 -23.98 -2.37 8.44
C ILE A 273 -24.30 -3.87 8.50
N SER A 274 -25.59 -4.24 8.37
CA SER A 274 -26.00 -5.64 8.46
C SER A 274 -25.39 -6.47 7.32
N ILE A 275 -25.53 -6.00 6.08
CA ILE A 275 -25.04 -6.71 4.90
C ILE A 275 -23.51 -6.76 4.90
N PHE A 276 -22.83 -5.65 5.27
CA PHE A 276 -21.38 -5.65 5.39
C PHE A 276 -20.89 -6.67 6.42
N ARG A 277 -21.56 -6.76 7.58
CA ARG A 277 -21.23 -7.73 8.63
C ARG A 277 -21.39 -9.17 8.14
N ASP A 278 -22.43 -9.47 7.36
CA ASP A 278 -22.62 -10.81 6.78
C ASP A 278 -21.47 -11.18 5.84
N TYR A 279 -21.03 -10.23 4.99
CA TYR A 279 -19.86 -10.43 4.13
C TYR A 279 -18.53 -10.51 4.90
N ALA A 280 -18.35 -9.71 5.95
CA ALA A 280 -17.18 -9.79 6.81
C ALA A 280 -17.10 -11.14 7.53
N ASN A 281 -18.23 -11.65 8.04
CA ASN A 281 -18.29 -12.98 8.65
C ASN A 281 -18.02 -14.09 7.62
N LEU A 282 -18.56 -13.96 6.39
CA LEU A 282 -18.24 -14.88 5.30
C LEU A 282 -16.73 -14.88 4.99
N ARG A 283 -16.10 -13.70 4.94
CA ARG A 283 -14.66 -13.56 4.74
C ARG A 283 -13.87 -14.28 5.84
N MET A 284 -14.28 -14.13 7.11
CA MET A 284 -13.63 -14.82 8.23
C MET A 284 -13.79 -16.34 8.13
N ASN A 285 -14.95 -16.84 7.73
CA ASN A 285 -15.19 -18.27 7.51
C ASN A 285 -14.37 -18.84 6.34
N LEU A 286 -13.98 -18.00 5.37
CA LEU A 286 -13.13 -18.38 4.24
C LEU A 286 -11.63 -18.41 4.58
N LEU A 287 -11.19 -17.97 5.76
CA LEU A 287 -9.75 -17.93 6.10
C LEU A 287 -9.01 -19.26 5.92
N PRO A 288 -9.55 -20.43 6.31
CA PRO A 288 -8.89 -21.71 6.05
C PRO A 288 -8.71 -22.00 4.55
N TYR A 289 -9.72 -21.64 3.73
CA TYR A 289 -9.65 -21.77 2.27
C TYR A 289 -8.62 -20.82 1.67
N LEU A 290 -8.61 -19.55 2.10
CA LEU A 290 -7.65 -18.53 1.67
C LEU A 290 -6.21 -18.96 1.96
N LEU A 291 -5.96 -19.51 3.16
CA LEU A 291 -4.63 -20.01 3.53
C LEU A 291 -4.19 -21.17 2.63
N SER A 292 -5.10 -22.11 2.34
CA SER A 292 -4.83 -23.22 1.41
C SER A 292 -4.51 -22.71 0.00
N GLN A 293 -5.33 -21.80 -0.53
CA GLN A 293 -5.10 -21.23 -1.86
C GLN A 293 -3.83 -20.37 -1.91
N ALA A 294 -3.50 -19.62 -0.86
CA ALA A 294 -2.25 -18.88 -0.74
C ALA A 294 -1.01 -19.81 -0.79
N GLN A 295 -1.08 -20.99 -0.17
CA GLN A 295 -0.03 -22.01 -0.26
C GLN A 295 0.09 -22.59 -1.67
N ILE A 296 -1.03 -22.79 -2.37
CA ILE A 296 -1.02 -23.24 -3.78
C ILE A 296 -0.42 -22.16 -4.67
N SER A 297 -0.84 -20.91 -4.50
CA SER A 297 -0.37 -19.77 -5.28
C SER A 297 1.13 -19.55 -5.13
N SER A 298 1.65 -19.58 -3.90
CA SER A 298 3.09 -19.42 -3.64
C SER A 298 3.96 -20.55 -4.21
N LYS A 299 3.40 -21.76 -4.41
CA LYS A 299 4.14 -22.91 -4.97
C LYS A 299 4.03 -23.04 -6.49
N SER A 300 2.87 -22.71 -7.05
CA SER A 300 2.56 -22.94 -8.47
C SER A 300 2.63 -21.68 -9.34
N GLY A 301 2.58 -20.49 -8.72
CA GLY A 301 2.44 -19.22 -9.44
C GLY A 301 1.03 -18.92 -9.95
N LEU A 302 0.05 -19.81 -9.72
CA LEU A 302 -1.35 -19.54 -10.08
C LEU A 302 -1.94 -18.46 -9.15
N PRO A 303 -2.61 -17.41 -9.66
CA PRO A 303 -3.24 -16.41 -8.81
C PRO A 303 -4.43 -17.01 -8.04
N LEU A 304 -4.86 -16.35 -6.96
CA LEU A 304 -6.13 -16.65 -6.32
C LEU A 304 -7.31 -16.24 -7.22
N MET A 305 -7.20 -15.16 -7.98
CA MET A 305 -8.22 -14.74 -8.95
C MET A 305 -7.84 -15.25 -10.34
N ARG A 306 -8.39 -16.42 -10.72
CA ARG A 306 -8.06 -17.12 -11.96
C ARG A 306 -9.13 -16.83 -13.01
N THR A 307 -8.80 -16.00 -13.99
CA THR A 307 -9.72 -15.69 -15.08
C THR A 307 -10.08 -16.95 -15.87
N LEU A 308 -11.28 -17.00 -16.46
CA LEU A 308 -11.70 -18.18 -17.22
C LEU A 308 -10.73 -18.58 -18.33
N PRO A 309 -10.13 -17.66 -19.12
CA PRO A 309 -9.12 -18.03 -20.12
C PRO A 309 -7.83 -18.65 -19.53
N LEU A 310 -7.51 -18.39 -18.26
CA LEU A 310 -6.39 -19.05 -17.58
C LEU A 310 -6.73 -20.51 -17.23
N VAL A 311 -7.97 -20.76 -16.79
CA VAL A 311 -8.44 -22.09 -16.38
C VAL A 311 -8.78 -22.97 -17.58
N TYR A 312 -9.40 -22.39 -18.61
CA TYR A 312 -9.86 -23.07 -19.83
C TYR A 312 -9.28 -22.41 -21.09
N PRO A 313 -7.95 -22.51 -21.33
CA PRO A 313 -7.29 -21.79 -22.42
C PRO A 313 -7.74 -22.20 -23.83
N GLN A 314 -8.38 -23.36 -23.98
CA GLN A 314 -8.88 -23.87 -25.26
C GLN A 314 -10.35 -23.50 -25.53
N ASP A 315 -11.07 -22.97 -24.53
CA ASP A 315 -12.45 -22.52 -24.69
C ASP A 315 -12.49 -21.02 -24.96
N PHE A 316 -12.68 -20.66 -26.22
CA PHE A 316 -12.72 -19.26 -26.64
C PHE A 316 -13.97 -18.51 -26.14
N THR A 317 -15.04 -19.21 -25.74
CA THR A 317 -16.25 -18.58 -25.18
C THR A 317 -15.98 -17.93 -23.82
N CYS A 318 -14.94 -18.39 -23.10
CA CYS A 318 -14.48 -17.79 -21.85
C CYS A 318 -14.10 -16.29 -22.00
N ARG A 319 -13.82 -15.81 -23.23
CA ARG A 319 -13.51 -14.40 -23.50
C ARG A 319 -14.72 -13.48 -23.43
N ASP A 320 -15.93 -14.03 -23.56
CA ASP A 320 -17.18 -13.27 -23.51
C ASP A 320 -17.61 -12.93 -22.07
N TYR A 321 -16.94 -13.54 -21.07
CA TYR A 321 -17.22 -13.37 -19.64
C TYR A 321 -15.99 -12.79 -18.90
N PRO A 322 -15.55 -11.56 -19.22
CA PRO A 322 -14.28 -11.00 -18.73
C PRO A 322 -14.27 -10.65 -17.23
N TYR A 323 -15.41 -10.77 -16.54
CA TYR A 323 -15.55 -10.47 -15.12
C TYR A 323 -15.82 -11.70 -14.26
N GLU A 324 -16.00 -12.87 -14.87
CA GLU A 324 -16.12 -14.13 -14.16
C GLU A 324 -14.74 -14.74 -13.92
N TYR A 325 -14.54 -15.32 -12.75
CA TYR A 325 -13.25 -15.91 -12.39
C TYR A 325 -13.42 -17.00 -11.34
N PHE A 326 -12.49 -17.94 -11.33
CA PHE A 326 -12.34 -18.82 -10.20
C PHE A 326 -11.57 -18.11 -9.09
N PHE A 327 -12.17 -18.05 -7.91
CA PHE A 327 -11.47 -17.71 -6.69
C PHE A 327 -10.86 -18.96 -6.07
N GLY A 328 -9.57 -19.20 -6.35
CA GLY A 328 -8.86 -20.43 -6.05
C GLY A 328 -9.22 -21.54 -7.04
N ASP A 329 -9.32 -22.78 -6.56
CA ASP A 329 -9.65 -23.96 -7.38
C ASP A 329 -11.14 -24.35 -7.36
N SER A 330 -11.92 -23.82 -6.41
CA SER A 330 -13.23 -24.40 -6.07
C SER A 330 -14.42 -23.47 -6.23
N LEU A 331 -14.21 -22.15 -6.32
CA LEU A 331 -15.29 -21.16 -6.27
C LEU A 331 -15.32 -20.37 -7.58
N LEU A 332 -16.38 -20.48 -8.38
CA LEU A 332 -16.65 -19.57 -9.50
C LEU A 332 -17.41 -18.35 -8.96
N VAL A 333 -16.94 -17.14 -9.28
CA VAL A 333 -17.45 -15.86 -8.78
C VAL A 333 -17.94 -14.98 -9.92
#